data_AF-A0A559N3V2-F1
#
_entry.id   AF-A0A559N3V2-F1
#
_cell.length_a   1.000
_cell.length_b   1.000
_cell.length_c   1.000
_cell.angle_alpha   90.00
_cell.angle_beta   90.00
_cell.angle_gamma   90.00
#
_symmetry.space_group_name_H-M   'P 1'
#
loop_
_entity.id
_entity.type
_entity.pdbx_description
1 polymer ?
#
loop_
_entity_poly.entity_id
_entity_poly.type
_entity_poly.pdbx_seq_one_letter_code
_entity_poly.pdbx_strand_id
1 'polypeptide(L)'
;MKQTLYLVVLFTFTFLQGQNKKFSPKNGKIIFSVEQNVYNNQKLDSSIQVKKPVIINMFKEMYNEISLSQGLTPDTIALNKSIETKILPSLDLILDPRKTIKPAQKHIYKLEDSIIKYQIKTSPLDKNNQVTVINRSTGKQKNYTLQDSILVLDEFTISVPVKDSNKNLKIKEYRELTKNIKGFNCFKIIVTRTEPFFKPFNSIEDYVSNEFKEKYIDYLEPTSQQILYVTEEIQFKHHPFINLSEVLDKYYPLEIISTNGFIDGVEKKCTVEEIQVN
;
A
#
# COMPACT_ATOMS: atom_id res chain seq x y z
N MET A 1 -66.87 -38.09 -3.38
CA MET A 1 -66.49 -36.66 -3.41
C MET A 1 -65.56 -36.39 -2.25
N LYS A 2 -64.25 -36.25 -2.51
CA LYS A 2 -63.26 -35.82 -1.51
C LYS A 2 -62.62 -34.55 -2.03
N GLN A 3 -63.04 -33.42 -1.46
CA GLN A 3 -62.40 -32.13 -1.62
C GLN A 3 -61.30 -31.98 -0.55
N THR A 4 -60.35 -31.11 -0.88
CA THR A 4 -59.46 -30.36 0.03
C THR A 4 -58.35 -31.22 0.67
N LEU A 5 -57.05 -30.91 0.52
CA LEU A 5 -56.41 -29.62 0.73
C LEU A 5 -54.99 -29.69 0.11
N TYR A 6 -54.76 -29.08 -1.05
CA TYR A 6 -53.40 -28.80 -1.52
C TYR A 6 -52.94 -27.52 -0.81
N LEU A 7 -52.14 -27.68 0.24
CA LEU A 7 -51.42 -26.60 0.87
C LEU A 7 -50.35 -26.12 -0.13
N VAL A 8 -50.70 -25.13 -0.94
CA VAL A 8 -49.75 -24.39 -1.77
C VAL A 8 -48.81 -23.67 -0.81
N VAL A 9 -47.66 -24.28 -0.56
CA VAL A 9 -46.50 -23.62 0.05
C VAL A 9 -45.98 -22.62 -0.97
N LEU A 10 -46.64 -21.46 -1.02
CA LEU A 10 -46.13 -20.27 -1.67
C LEU A 10 -45.04 -19.72 -0.74
N PHE A 11 -43.85 -20.34 -0.80
CA PHE A 11 -42.65 -19.71 -0.25
C PHE A 11 -42.41 -18.48 -1.11
N THR A 12 -42.89 -17.33 -0.62
CA THR A 12 -42.51 -16.01 -1.10
C THR A 12 -41.01 -15.86 -0.88
N PHE A 13 -40.22 -16.35 -1.84
CA PHE A 13 -38.86 -15.90 -2.11
C PHE A 13 -38.94 -14.48 -2.67
N THR A 14 -39.34 -13.54 -1.83
CA THR A 14 -39.28 -12.12 -2.13
C THR A 14 -38.25 -11.48 -1.22
N PHE A 15 -37.23 -10.92 -1.87
CA PHE A 15 -36.26 -9.95 -1.35
C PHE A 15 -35.08 -10.46 -0.51
N LEU A 16 -34.16 -11.16 -1.17
CA LEU A 16 -32.72 -10.87 -1.01
C LEU A 16 -32.06 -10.65 -2.39
N GLN A 17 -32.77 -10.04 -3.33
CA GLN A 17 -32.10 -9.19 -4.32
C GLN A 17 -31.91 -7.82 -3.69
N GLY A 18 -31.00 -7.73 -2.72
CA GLY A 18 -30.33 -6.48 -2.46
C GLY A 18 -29.69 -6.09 -3.78
N GLN A 19 -30.29 -5.14 -4.50
CA GLN A 19 -29.63 -4.52 -5.62
C GLN A 19 -28.32 -3.98 -5.06
N ASN A 20 -27.19 -4.61 -5.42
CA ASN A 20 -25.84 -4.13 -5.13
C ASN A 20 -25.64 -2.84 -5.94
N LYS A 21 -26.38 -1.79 -5.57
CA LYS A 21 -26.35 -0.51 -6.22
C LYS A 21 -25.05 0.13 -5.80
N LYS A 22 -24.13 0.23 -6.76
CA LYS A 22 -22.90 0.99 -6.58
C LYS A 22 -23.25 2.40 -6.09
N PHE A 23 -22.59 2.84 -5.03
CA PHE A 23 -22.78 4.19 -4.50
C PHE A 23 -21.43 4.89 -4.34
N SER A 24 -21.42 6.20 -4.54
CA SER A 24 -20.25 7.02 -4.29
C SER A 24 -20.50 7.82 -3.01
N PRO A 25 -19.82 7.51 -1.89
CA PRO A 25 -20.10 8.14 -0.61
C PRO A 25 -19.86 9.65 -0.68
N LYS A 26 -20.89 10.46 -0.41
CA LYS A 26 -20.81 11.92 -0.51
C LYS A 26 -20.39 12.53 0.81
N ASN A 27 -20.98 12.07 1.90
CA ASN A 27 -20.69 12.56 3.24
C ASN A 27 -20.37 11.40 4.18
N GLY A 28 -19.67 11.73 5.26
CA GLY A 28 -19.40 10.78 6.34
C GLY A 28 -17.92 10.53 6.58
N LYS A 29 -17.57 9.30 6.94
CA LYS A 29 -16.23 8.96 7.44
C LYS A 29 -15.85 7.53 7.07
N ILE A 30 -14.59 7.36 6.66
CA ILE A 30 -13.96 6.06 6.44
C ILE A 30 -12.64 6.04 7.20
N ILE A 31 -12.42 5.01 8.00
CA ILE A 31 -11.17 4.82 8.76
C ILE A 31 -10.55 3.49 8.38
N PHE A 32 -9.26 3.52 8.07
CA PHE A 32 -8.43 2.34 7.92
C PHE A 32 -7.36 2.30 9.00
N SER A 33 -6.98 1.10 9.42
CA SER A 33 -5.76 0.84 10.17
C SER A 33 -4.73 0.19 9.27
N VAL A 34 -3.51 0.71 9.30
CA VAL A 34 -2.36 0.17 8.59
C VAL A 34 -1.30 -0.23 9.60
N GLU A 35 -0.89 -1.49 9.57
CA GLU A 35 0.12 -2.04 10.45
C GLU A 35 1.11 -2.91 9.67
N GLN A 36 2.29 -3.10 10.26
CA GLN A 36 3.33 -3.97 9.72
C GLN A 36 3.54 -5.11 10.70
N ASN A 37 3.38 -6.34 10.21
CA ASN A 37 3.37 -7.54 11.02
C ASN A 37 4.50 -8.48 10.60
N VAL A 38 5.21 -9.03 11.59
CA VAL A 38 6.12 -10.16 11.39
C VAL A 38 5.30 -11.43 11.60
N TYR A 39 4.84 -12.05 10.52
CA TYR A 39 4.00 -13.25 10.59
C TYR A 39 4.83 -14.54 10.78
N ASN A 40 6.14 -14.50 10.49
CA ASN A 40 7.04 -15.63 10.69
C ASN A 40 8.48 -15.17 10.96
N ASN A 41 8.90 -15.23 12.23
CA ASN A 41 10.23 -14.81 12.67
C ASN A 41 11.35 -15.62 12.01
N GLN A 42 11.21 -16.95 11.95
CA GLN A 42 12.24 -17.82 11.35
C GLN A 42 12.43 -17.49 9.87
N LYS A 43 11.34 -17.31 9.13
CA LYS A 43 11.39 -16.94 7.71
C LYS A 43 12.01 -15.56 7.50
N LEU A 44 11.71 -14.60 8.37
CA LEU A 44 12.32 -13.27 8.36
C LEU A 44 13.83 -13.35 8.60
N ASP A 45 14.26 -14.04 9.65
CA ASP A 45 15.67 -14.16 10.01
C ASP A 45 16.47 -14.82 8.87
N SER A 46 15.95 -15.91 8.28
CA SER A 46 16.55 -16.55 7.11
C SER A 46 16.61 -15.62 5.90
N SER A 47 15.54 -14.87 5.62
CA SER A 47 15.50 -13.93 4.48
C SER A 47 16.54 -12.81 4.64
N ILE A 48 16.67 -12.24 5.84
CA ILE A 48 17.67 -11.21 6.15
C ILE A 48 19.08 -11.77 6.01
N GLN A 49 19.35 -12.96 6.58
CA GLN A 49 20.68 -13.58 6.52
C GLN A 49 21.13 -13.85 5.07
N VAL A 50 20.21 -14.26 4.20
CA VAL A 50 20.51 -14.52 2.79
C VAL A 50 20.67 -13.22 1.99
N LYS A 51 19.78 -12.25 2.19
CA LYS A 51 19.71 -11.05 1.32
C LYS A 51 20.68 -9.95 1.73
N LYS A 52 21.00 -9.79 3.02
CA LYS A 52 21.89 -8.74 3.51
C LYS A 52 23.29 -8.78 2.87
N PRO A 53 23.98 -9.93 2.77
CA PRO A 53 25.27 -10.02 2.07
C PRO A 53 25.19 -9.65 0.59
N VAL A 54 24.10 -10.04 -0.09
CA VAL A 54 23.90 -9.74 -1.51
C VAL A 54 23.74 -8.24 -1.72
N ILE A 55 22.97 -7.57 -0.88
CA ILE A 55 22.80 -6.10 -0.93
C ILE A 55 24.15 -5.40 -0.71
N ILE A 56 24.96 -5.86 0.25
CA ILE A 56 26.29 -5.28 0.51
C ILE A 56 27.19 -5.43 -0.71
N ASN A 57 27.21 -6.61 -1.34
CA ASN A 57 28.00 -6.84 -2.55
C ASN A 57 27.49 -6.00 -3.72
N MET A 58 26.18 -5.90 -3.88
CA MET A 58 25.54 -5.03 -4.88
C MET A 58 25.98 -3.57 -4.70
N PHE A 59 26.00 -3.05 -3.46
CA PHE A 59 26.50 -1.69 -3.19
C PHE A 59 27.99 -1.53 -3.52
N LYS A 60 28.82 -2.54 -3.23
CA LYS A 60 30.26 -2.51 -3.54
C LYS A 60 30.49 -2.47 -5.05
N GLU A 61 29.84 -3.36 -5.79
CA GLU A 61 29.95 -3.44 -7.24
C GLU A 61 29.43 -2.17 -7.91
N MET A 62 28.27 -1.66 -7.47
CA MET A 62 27.69 -0.42 -7.97
C MET A 62 28.63 0.77 -7.74
N TYR A 63 29.23 0.89 -6.55
CA TYR A 63 30.20 1.95 -6.26
C TYR A 63 31.44 1.86 -7.17
N ASN A 64 31.94 0.64 -7.43
CA ASN A 64 33.07 0.45 -8.31
C ASN A 64 32.74 0.84 -9.75
N GLU A 65 31.57 0.43 -10.28
CA GLU A 65 31.14 0.81 -11.62
C GLU A 65 30.96 2.33 -11.76
N ILE A 66 30.33 2.98 -10.78
CA ILE A 66 30.16 4.44 -10.78
C ILE A 66 31.52 5.15 -10.72
N SER A 67 32.44 4.68 -9.89
CA SER A 67 33.78 5.29 -9.78
C SER A 67 34.56 5.14 -11.07
N LEU A 68 34.58 3.94 -11.65
CA LEU A 68 35.29 3.65 -12.91
C LEU A 68 34.69 4.41 -14.09
N SER A 69 33.36 4.51 -14.19
CA SER A 69 32.70 5.29 -15.24
C SER A 69 32.99 6.80 -15.13
N GLN A 70 33.36 7.29 -13.94
CA GLN A 70 33.81 8.66 -13.71
C GLN A 70 35.34 8.83 -13.85
N GLY A 71 36.07 7.78 -14.25
CA GLY A 71 37.53 7.81 -14.37
C GLY A 71 38.27 7.86 -13.03
N LEU A 72 37.60 7.49 -11.93
CA LEU A 72 38.15 7.46 -10.59
C LEU A 72 38.60 6.05 -10.21
N THR A 73 39.71 5.95 -9.46
CA THR A 73 40.12 4.70 -8.84
C THR A 73 39.30 4.48 -7.56
N PRO A 74 38.59 3.35 -7.41
CA PRO A 74 37.79 3.08 -6.21
C PRO A 74 38.66 3.00 -4.95
N ASP A 75 38.35 3.81 -3.93
CA ASP A 75 38.96 3.69 -2.60
C ASP A 75 38.23 2.60 -1.80
N THR A 76 38.77 1.38 -1.87
CA THR A 76 38.19 0.21 -1.20
C THR A 76 38.23 0.32 0.33
N ILE A 77 39.19 1.05 0.90
CA ILE A 77 39.32 1.25 2.34
C ILE A 77 38.21 2.19 2.82
N ALA A 78 38.05 3.34 2.16
CA ALA A 78 36.99 4.27 2.47
C ALA A 78 35.60 3.66 2.25
N LEU A 79 35.42 2.88 1.19
CA LEU A 79 34.18 2.15 0.92
C LEU A 79 33.83 1.16 2.04
N ASN A 80 34.76 0.29 2.42
CA ASN A 80 34.53 -0.69 3.48
C ASN A 80 34.20 0.00 4.82
N LYS A 81 34.92 1.08 5.16
CA LYS A 81 34.61 1.89 6.33
C LYS A 81 33.20 2.49 6.26
N SER A 82 32.78 3.00 5.10
CA SER A 82 31.42 3.53 4.90
C SER A 82 30.35 2.44 5.02
N ILE A 83 30.64 1.24 4.50
CA ILE A 83 29.76 0.08 4.62
C ILE A 83 29.54 -0.26 6.09
N GLU A 84 30.61 -0.35 6.86
CA GLU A 84 30.55 -0.70 8.28
C GLU A 84 29.85 0.36 9.13
N THR A 85 30.18 1.64 8.89
CA THR A 85 29.75 2.73 9.78
C THR A 85 28.41 3.35 9.39
N LYS A 86 27.98 3.23 8.13
CA LYS A 86 26.76 3.90 7.62
C LYS A 86 25.77 2.93 7.01
N ILE A 87 26.22 2.07 6.09
CA ILE A 87 25.30 1.22 5.30
C ILE A 87 24.76 0.08 6.14
N LEU A 88 25.61 -0.67 6.84
CA LEU A 88 25.21 -1.82 7.67
C LEU A 88 24.17 -1.44 8.74
N PRO A 89 24.37 -0.39 9.56
CA PRO A 89 23.37 0.04 10.53
C PRO A 89 22.04 0.45 9.88
N SER A 90 22.11 1.14 8.74
CA SER A 90 20.91 1.57 8.01
C SER A 90 20.15 0.37 7.42
N LEU A 91 20.87 -0.60 6.84
CA LEU A 91 20.28 -1.84 6.34
C LEU A 91 19.62 -2.63 7.46
N ASP A 92 20.23 -2.68 8.64
CA ASP A 92 19.62 -3.34 9.80
C ASP A 92 18.27 -2.73 10.18
N LEU A 93 18.14 -1.40 10.14
CA LEU A 93 16.89 -0.70 10.42
C LEU A 93 15.85 -0.86 9.29
N ILE A 94 16.30 -0.96 8.03
CA ILE A 94 15.42 -1.08 6.86
C ILE A 94 14.89 -2.52 6.70
N LEU A 95 15.76 -3.52 6.89
CA LEU A 95 15.44 -4.93 6.63
C LEU A 95 14.75 -5.60 7.82
N ASP A 96 15.06 -5.19 9.05
CA ASP A 96 14.46 -5.76 10.25
C ASP A 96 13.40 -4.82 10.85
N PRO A 97 12.11 -5.06 10.58
CA PRO A 97 11.04 -4.22 11.09
C PRO A 97 10.93 -4.24 12.63
N ARG A 98 11.51 -5.23 13.30
CA ARG A 98 11.51 -5.32 14.78
C ARG A 98 12.39 -4.23 15.40
N LYS A 99 13.38 -3.72 14.66
CA LYS A 99 14.26 -2.62 15.09
C LYS A 99 13.61 -1.24 14.93
N THR A 100 12.55 -1.15 14.14
CA THR A 100 11.75 0.07 13.96
C THR A 100 10.31 -0.20 14.36
N ILE A 101 10.01 -0.15 15.65
CA ILE A 101 8.63 -0.31 16.14
C ILE A 101 7.81 0.87 15.63
N LYS A 102 6.94 0.61 14.64
CA LYS A 102 5.97 1.58 14.15
C LYS A 102 4.61 1.19 14.69
N PRO A 103 3.93 2.06 15.47
CA PRO A 103 2.57 1.80 15.87
C PRO A 103 1.66 1.73 14.64
N ALA A 104 0.54 1.03 14.78
CA ALA A 104 -0.49 1.02 13.75
C ALA A 104 -0.93 2.47 13.43
N GLN A 105 -1.05 2.76 12.15
CA GLN A 105 -1.44 4.08 11.64
C GLN A 105 -2.92 4.06 11.31
N LYS A 106 -3.68 5.00 11.86
CA LYS A 106 -5.06 5.24 11.49
C LYS A 106 -5.13 6.28 10.38
N HIS A 107 -5.65 5.88 9.24
CA HIS A 107 -5.91 6.71 8.08
C HIS A 107 -7.39 7.11 8.08
N ILE A 108 -7.67 8.38 8.33
CA ILE A 108 -9.02 8.90 8.53
C ILE A 108 -9.39 9.76 7.34
N TYR A 109 -10.45 9.38 6.63
CA TYR A 109 -11.07 10.17 5.57
C TYR A 109 -12.41 10.70 6.08
N LYS A 110 -12.53 12.02 6.20
CA LYS A 110 -13.80 12.70 6.42
C LYS A 110 -14.30 13.26 5.09
N LEU A 111 -15.45 12.77 4.67
CA LEU A 111 -16.06 13.07 3.37
C LEU A 111 -17.05 14.22 3.54
N GLU A 112 -16.88 15.24 2.70
CA GLU A 112 -17.78 16.37 2.55
C GLU A 112 -18.14 16.48 1.05
N ASP A 113 -19.18 17.24 0.69
CA ASP A 113 -19.72 17.25 -0.67
C ASP A 113 -18.68 17.58 -1.75
N SER A 114 -17.79 18.55 -1.50
CA SER A 114 -16.80 19.03 -2.48
C SER A 114 -15.36 18.62 -2.15
N ILE A 115 -15.09 18.21 -0.91
CA ILE A 115 -13.74 17.95 -0.41
C ILE A 115 -13.68 16.66 0.42
N ILE A 116 -12.47 16.14 0.56
CA ILE A 116 -12.13 15.06 1.49
C ILE A 116 -11.04 15.59 2.41
N LYS A 117 -11.25 15.50 3.71
CA LYS A 117 -10.22 15.79 4.73
C LYS A 117 -9.57 14.46 5.11
N TYR A 118 -8.25 14.39 4.95
CA TYR A 118 -7.45 13.22 5.22
C TYR A 118 -6.45 13.49 6.34
N GLN A 119 -6.36 12.56 7.29
CA GLN A 119 -5.45 12.62 8.44
C GLN A 119 -4.83 11.25 8.70
N ILE A 120 -3.58 11.25 9.19
CA ILE A 120 -2.90 10.06 9.71
C ILE A 120 -2.66 10.26 11.20
N LYS A 121 -3.10 9.30 12.02
CA LYS A 121 -2.83 9.27 13.46
C LYS A 121 -2.09 8.00 13.84
N THR A 122 -1.04 8.14 14.62
CA THR A 122 -0.24 7.01 15.15
C THR A 122 -0.63 6.64 16.59
N SER A 123 -1.31 7.54 17.29
CA SER A 123 -1.76 7.40 18.67
C SER A 123 -2.97 8.29 18.95
N PRO A 124 -3.85 7.97 19.92
CA PRO A 124 -4.87 8.91 20.40
C PRO A 124 -4.29 10.22 20.95
N LEU A 125 -3.05 10.17 21.45
CA LEU A 125 -2.30 11.32 21.98
C LEU A 125 -1.42 12.00 20.91
N ASP A 126 -1.51 11.54 19.66
CA ASP A 126 -0.74 12.10 18.55
C ASP A 126 -1.13 13.56 18.33
N LYS A 127 -0.16 14.45 18.53
CA LYS A 127 -0.29 15.89 18.27
C LYS A 127 -0.10 16.23 16.79
N ASN A 128 0.02 15.22 15.92
CA ASN A 128 0.05 15.46 14.49
C ASN A 128 -1.27 16.08 14.04
N ASN A 129 -1.17 17.39 13.81
CA ASN A 129 -2.28 18.23 13.42
C ASN A 129 -2.34 18.44 11.90
N GLN A 130 -1.54 17.69 11.13
CA GLN A 130 -1.56 17.79 9.67
C GLN A 130 -2.85 17.22 9.08
N VAL A 131 -3.46 18.00 8.19
CA VAL A 131 -4.67 17.67 7.46
C VAL A 131 -4.45 17.93 5.99
N THR A 132 -4.64 16.90 5.17
CA THR A 132 -4.67 17.06 3.72
C THR A 132 -6.12 17.27 3.27
N VAL A 133 -6.41 18.39 2.63
CA VAL A 133 -7.71 18.65 1.98
C VAL A 133 -7.59 18.32 0.50
N ILE A 134 -8.43 17.42 0.03
CA ILE A 134 -8.46 16.92 -1.34
C ILE A 134 -9.74 17.44 -2.00
N ASN A 135 -9.62 18.18 -3.09
CA ASN A 135 -10.77 18.54 -3.91
C ASN A 135 -11.26 17.30 -4.68
N ARG A 136 -12.53 16.93 -4.53
CA ARG A 136 -13.09 15.70 -5.12
C ARG A 136 -13.18 15.73 -6.64
N SER A 137 -13.43 16.91 -7.21
CA SER A 137 -13.58 17.09 -8.66
C SER A 137 -12.24 17.10 -9.38
N THR A 138 -11.22 17.73 -8.78
CA THR A 138 -9.91 17.92 -9.44
C THR A 138 -8.82 17.00 -8.92
N GLY A 139 -9.03 16.33 -7.78
CA GLY A 139 -8.00 15.55 -7.08
C GLY A 139 -6.86 16.36 -6.47
N LYS A 140 -6.90 17.70 -6.58
CA LYS A 140 -5.84 18.60 -6.07
C LYS A 140 -5.82 18.56 -4.54
N GLN A 141 -4.62 18.52 -3.98
CA GLN A 141 -4.39 18.39 -2.54
C GLN A 141 -3.73 19.65 -1.97
N LYS A 142 -4.11 20.03 -0.76
CA LYS A 142 -3.47 21.08 0.03
C LYS A 142 -3.27 20.59 1.46
N ASN A 143 -2.12 20.87 2.04
CA ASN A 143 -1.80 20.49 3.41
C ASN A 143 -2.03 21.67 4.35
N TYR A 144 -2.55 21.37 5.53
CA TYR A 144 -2.86 22.34 6.57
C TYR A 144 -2.39 21.81 7.91
N THR A 145 -2.01 22.71 8.80
CA THR A 145 -1.85 22.42 10.22
C THR A 145 -3.08 22.89 10.97
N LEU A 146 -3.68 22.02 11.79
CA LEU A 146 -4.77 22.36 12.69
C LEU A 146 -4.21 23.06 13.95
N GLN A 147 -4.48 24.35 14.13
CA GLN A 147 -4.14 25.13 15.31
C GLN A 147 -5.43 25.68 15.92
N ASP A 148 -5.73 25.36 17.19
CA ASP A 148 -6.94 25.83 17.89
C ASP A 148 -8.24 25.67 17.09
N SER A 149 -8.38 24.53 16.40
CA SER A 149 -9.51 24.20 15.51
C SER A 149 -9.62 25.03 14.23
N ILE A 150 -8.60 25.84 13.92
CA ILE A 150 -8.45 26.59 12.67
C ILE A 150 -7.43 25.88 11.78
N LEU A 151 -7.74 25.75 10.48
CA LEU A 151 -6.79 25.21 9.50
C LEU A 151 -5.89 26.33 9.00
N VAL A 152 -4.61 26.25 9.32
CA VAL A 152 -3.57 27.15 8.80
C VAL A 152 -2.94 26.47 7.58
N LEU A 153 -2.92 27.14 6.44
CA LEU A 153 -2.36 26.59 5.20
C LEU A 153 -0.84 26.46 5.37
N ASP A 154 -0.32 25.25 5.21
CA ASP A 154 1.12 25.07 5.02
C ASP A 154 1.38 25.41 3.55
N GLU A 155 2.30 26.34 3.25
CA GLU A 155 2.52 26.90 1.89
C GLU A 155 2.93 25.87 0.81
N PHE A 156 2.97 24.58 1.14
CA PHE A 156 3.37 23.51 0.23
C PHE A 156 2.16 22.82 -0.40
N THR A 157 1.96 23.07 -1.71
CA THR A 157 1.00 22.33 -2.53
C THR A 157 1.72 21.18 -3.23
N ILE A 158 1.45 19.93 -2.82
CA ILE A 158 1.88 18.74 -3.56
C ILE A 158 0.70 18.23 -4.37
N SER A 159 0.87 18.13 -5.69
CA SER A 159 -0.07 17.40 -6.52
C SER A 159 0.38 15.94 -6.63
N VAL A 160 -0.06 15.07 -5.71
CA VAL A 160 0.15 13.63 -5.86
C VAL A 160 -0.94 13.08 -6.78
N PRO A 161 -0.60 12.38 -7.88
CA PRO A 161 -1.60 11.77 -8.73
C PRO A 161 -2.45 10.79 -7.92
N VAL A 162 -3.77 10.99 -7.96
CA VAL A 162 -4.77 10.16 -7.26
C VAL A 162 -4.75 8.72 -7.79
N LYS A 163 -4.18 8.51 -8.99
CA LYS A 163 -4.10 7.23 -9.67
C LYS A 163 -2.75 7.07 -10.36
N ASP A 164 -2.15 5.91 -10.20
CA ASP A 164 -1.04 5.44 -11.01
C ASP A 164 -1.53 4.26 -11.87
N SER A 165 -1.04 4.16 -13.10
CA SER A 165 -1.30 3.02 -13.99
C SER A 165 0.01 2.29 -14.20
N ASN A 166 -0.03 0.97 -13.99
CA ASN A 166 1.15 0.13 -14.13
C ASN A 166 0.91 -0.93 -15.20
N LYS A 167 1.62 -0.80 -16.32
CA LYS A 167 1.51 -1.71 -17.47
C LYS A 167 1.92 -3.15 -17.15
N ASN A 168 2.69 -3.38 -16.08
CA ASN A 168 3.22 -4.70 -15.71
C ASN A 168 2.44 -5.36 -14.55
N LEU A 169 1.15 -5.04 -14.43
CA LEU A 169 0.29 -5.51 -13.36
C LEU A 169 -0.57 -6.71 -13.79
N LYS A 170 -0.61 -7.76 -12.96
CA LYS A 170 -1.49 -8.93 -13.13
C LYS A 170 -2.52 -8.97 -12.02
N ILE A 171 -3.81 -9.06 -12.38
CA ILE A 171 -4.92 -9.24 -11.43
C ILE A 171 -5.55 -10.62 -11.65
N LYS A 172 -5.69 -11.40 -10.59
CA LYS A 172 -6.47 -12.64 -10.58
C LYS A 172 -7.64 -12.51 -9.61
N GLU A 173 -8.85 -12.80 -10.08
CA GLU A 173 -10.07 -12.78 -9.26
C GLU A 173 -10.38 -14.19 -8.73
N TYR A 174 -10.82 -14.26 -7.49
CA TYR A 174 -11.29 -15.47 -6.81
C TYR A 174 -12.66 -15.17 -6.18
N ARG A 175 -13.70 -15.16 -7.02
CA ARG A 175 -15.06 -14.70 -6.65
C ARG A 175 -15.77 -15.64 -5.67
N GLU A 176 -15.37 -16.90 -5.66
CA GLU A 176 -15.81 -17.93 -4.73
C GLU A 176 -15.25 -17.75 -3.31
N LEU A 177 -14.14 -17.02 -3.16
CA LEU A 177 -13.51 -16.76 -1.87
C LEU A 177 -14.04 -15.45 -1.28
N THR A 178 -15.21 -15.53 -0.65
CA THR A 178 -15.93 -14.38 -0.10
C THR A 178 -15.70 -14.16 1.39
N LYS A 179 -15.82 -12.91 1.84
CA LYS A 179 -15.75 -12.49 3.24
C LYS A 179 -16.67 -11.30 3.47
N ASN A 180 -17.51 -11.32 4.52
CA ASN A 180 -18.24 -10.13 4.93
C ASN A 180 -17.31 -9.21 5.73
N ILE A 181 -17.15 -7.96 5.30
CA ILE A 181 -16.34 -6.95 5.98
C ILE A 181 -17.20 -5.72 6.20
N LYS A 182 -17.53 -5.44 7.48
CA LYS A 182 -18.34 -4.27 7.88
C LYS A 182 -19.67 -4.18 7.13
N GLY A 183 -20.32 -5.32 6.86
CA GLY A 183 -21.59 -5.39 6.15
C GLY A 183 -21.47 -5.54 4.63
N PHE A 184 -20.30 -5.31 4.04
CA PHE A 184 -20.07 -5.47 2.61
C PHE A 184 -19.65 -6.89 2.25
N ASN A 185 -20.21 -7.44 1.17
CA ASN A 185 -19.80 -8.73 0.66
C ASN A 185 -18.55 -8.54 -0.22
N CYS A 186 -17.40 -8.96 0.30
CA CYS A 186 -16.13 -8.84 -0.40
C CYS A 186 -15.71 -10.17 -1.00
N PHE A 187 -15.00 -10.14 -2.12
CA PHE A 187 -14.31 -11.30 -2.68
C PHE A 187 -12.82 -11.02 -2.82
N LYS A 188 -12.04 -12.09 -2.95
CA LYS A 188 -10.59 -12.01 -3.03
C LYS A 188 -10.13 -11.67 -4.45
N ILE A 189 -9.20 -10.74 -4.57
CA ILE A 189 -8.35 -10.57 -5.75
C ILE A 189 -6.88 -10.64 -5.33
N ILE A 190 -6.02 -11.09 -6.24
CA ILE A 190 -4.58 -11.08 -6.07
C ILE A 190 -4.00 -10.15 -7.14
N VAL A 191 -3.25 -9.15 -6.69
CA VAL A 191 -2.49 -8.25 -7.54
C VAL A 191 -1.01 -8.60 -7.43
N THR A 192 -0.37 -8.80 -8.58
CA THR A 192 1.07 -9.06 -8.68
C THR A 192 1.70 -8.00 -9.56
N ARG A 193 2.79 -7.39 -9.09
CA ARG A 193 3.53 -6.37 -9.85
C ARG A 193 5.01 -6.35 -9.46
N THR A 194 5.84 -6.03 -10.45
CA THR A 194 7.26 -5.76 -10.27
C THR A 194 7.46 -4.34 -9.76
N GLU A 195 8.24 -4.17 -8.70
CA GLU A 195 8.54 -2.86 -8.09
C GLU A 195 9.95 -2.42 -8.47
N PRO A 196 10.13 -1.42 -9.35
CA PRO A 196 11.47 -0.99 -9.77
C PRO A 196 12.16 -0.19 -8.65
N PHE A 197 13.25 -0.73 -8.12
CA PHE A 197 14.08 -0.13 -7.09
C PHE A 197 14.77 1.16 -7.56
N PHE A 198 15.19 1.23 -8.83
CA PHE A 198 15.89 2.38 -9.38
C PHE A 198 15.01 3.58 -9.76
N LYS A 199 13.67 3.44 -9.79
CA LYS A 199 12.77 4.54 -10.18
C LYS A 199 12.98 5.86 -9.39
N PRO A 200 13.32 5.84 -8.08
CA PRO A 200 13.69 7.06 -7.34
C PRO A 200 15.11 7.56 -7.63
N PHE A 201 15.95 6.74 -8.24
CA PHE A 201 17.37 6.94 -8.49
C PHE A 201 17.70 6.95 -9.99
N ASN A 202 16.80 7.46 -10.84
CA ASN A 202 17.00 7.51 -12.31
C ASN A 202 18.38 8.08 -12.71
N SER A 203 18.96 8.96 -11.90
CA SER A 203 20.31 9.52 -12.14
C SER A 203 21.45 8.51 -11.99
N ILE A 204 21.24 7.38 -11.33
CA ILE A 204 22.24 6.31 -11.12
C ILE A 204 22.14 5.29 -12.26
N GLU A 205 20.99 5.18 -12.90
CA GLU A 205 20.70 4.15 -13.90
C GLU A 205 21.65 4.17 -15.11
N ASP A 206 22.14 5.37 -15.47
CA ASP A 206 23.08 5.59 -16.58
C ASP A 206 24.52 5.18 -16.24
N TYR A 207 24.86 5.08 -14.95
CA TYR A 207 26.21 4.76 -14.48
C TYR A 207 26.42 3.26 -14.21
N VAL A 208 25.38 2.46 -14.36
CA VAL A 208 25.36 1.04 -14.01
C VAL A 208 25.15 0.19 -15.26
N SER A 209 26.01 -0.81 -15.43
CA SER A 209 26.01 -1.68 -16.60
C SER A 209 24.74 -2.54 -16.70
N ASN A 210 24.39 -2.96 -17.92
CA ASN A 210 23.30 -3.93 -18.11
C ASN A 210 23.63 -5.28 -17.44
N GLU A 211 24.91 -5.68 -17.43
CA GLU A 211 25.36 -6.90 -16.74
C GLU A 211 25.06 -6.84 -15.24
N PHE A 212 25.34 -5.70 -14.59
CA PHE A 212 24.97 -5.48 -13.19
C PHE A 212 23.45 -5.57 -12.99
N LYS A 213 22.66 -4.92 -13.85
CA LYS A 213 21.19 -4.92 -13.75
C LYS A 213 20.64 -6.35 -13.87
N GLU A 214 21.13 -7.13 -14.82
CA GLU A 214 20.74 -8.52 -15.01
C GLU A 214 21.15 -9.40 -13.81
N LYS A 215 22.37 -9.23 -13.30
CA LYS A 215 22.88 -9.96 -12.14
C LYS A 215 22.04 -9.75 -10.87
N TYR A 216 21.52 -8.54 -10.67
CA TYR A 216 20.77 -8.16 -9.48
C TYR A 216 19.27 -7.96 -9.74
N ILE A 217 18.73 -8.46 -10.86
CA ILE A 217 17.35 -8.17 -11.29
C ILE A 217 16.32 -8.50 -10.21
N ASP A 218 16.45 -9.62 -9.51
CA ASP A 218 15.50 -10.01 -8.44
C ASP A 218 15.50 -9.08 -7.21
N TYR A 219 16.59 -8.32 -7.02
CA TYR A 219 16.76 -7.34 -5.94
C TYR A 219 16.36 -5.94 -6.39
N LEU A 220 16.59 -5.62 -7.66
CA LEU A 220 16.26 -4.34 -8.29
C LEU A 220 14.81 -4.28 -8.74
N GLU A 221 14.19 -5.42 -9.01
CA GLU A 221 12.84 -5.55 -9.53
C GLU A 221 12.08 -6.68 -8.80
N PRO A 222 11.98 -6.62 -7.45
CA PRO A 222 11.25 -7.66 -6.71
C PRO A 222 9.78 -7.70 -7.14
N THR A 223 9.27 -8.92 -7.27
CA THR A 223 7.84 -9.14 -7.52
C THR A 223 7.06 -9.05 -6.21
N SER A 224 6.32 -7.96 -6.05
CA SER A 224 5.39 -7.77 -4.94
C SER A 224 4.05 -8.46 -5.19
N GLN A 225 3.42 -8.90 -4.10
CA GLN A 225 2.09 -9.48 -4.13
C GLN A 225 1.18 -8.79 -3.11
N GLN A 226 -0.05 -8.51 -3.53
CA GLN A 226 -1.09 -7.99 -2.67
C GLN A 226 -2.31 -8.90 -2.76
N ILE A 227 -2.81 -9.33 -1.61
CA ILE A 227 -4.09 -10.00 -1.47
C ILE A 227 -5.09 -8.94 -1.01
N LEU A 228 -6.15 -8.74 -1.79
CA LEU A 228 -7.17 -7.74 -1.47
C LEU A 228 -8.52 -8.43 -1.34
N TYR A 229 -9.25 -8.11 -0.27
CA TYR A 229 -10.69 -8.37 -0.19
C TYR A 229 -11.41 -7.09 -0.60
N VAL A 230 -12.14 -7.17 -1.71
CA VAL A 230 -12.71 -6.01 -2.40
C VAL A 230 -14.22 -6.14 -2.55
N THR A 231 -14.91 -5.01 -2.56
CA THR A 231 -16.33 -4.91 -2.94
C THR A 231 -16.49 -4.07 -4.20
N GLU A 232 -17.50 -4.36 -5.01
CA GLU A 232 -17.89 -3.53 -6.16
C GLU A 232 -18.94 -2.47 -5.79
N GLU A 233 -19.44 -2.49 -4.54
CA GLU A 233 -20.53 -1.64 -4.06
C GLU A 233 -20.10 -0.18 -3.80
N ILE A 234 -18.84 0.04 -3.42
CA ILE A 234 -18.31 1.37 -3.08
C ILE A 234 -17.55 1.93 -4.29
N GLN A 235 -17.94 3.12 -4.73
CA GLN A 235 -17.24 3.91 -5.75
C GLN A 235 -16.49 5.07 -5.10
N PHE A 236 -15.29 4.79 -4.62
CA PHE A 236 -14.42 5.77 -4.00
C PHE A 236 -12.97 5.60 -4.48
N LYS A 237 -12.36 6.70 -4.94
CA LYS A 237 -11.07 6.67 -5.64
C LYS A 237 -9.86 6.91 -4.73
N HIS A 238 -10.08 7.16 -3.44
CA HIS A 238 -9.00 7.41 -2.49
C HIS A 238 -8.88 6.23 -1.54
N HIS A 239 -7.67 5.69 -1.41
CA HIS A 239 -7.38 4.60 -0.50
C HIS A 239 -5.97 4.80 0.09
N PRO A 240 -5.75 4.55 1.39
CA PRO A 240 -4.48 4.88 2.04
C PRO A 240 -3.31 4.00 1.60
N PHE A 241 -3.61 2.83 1.02
CA PHE A 241 -2.63 1.79 0.75
C PHE A 241 -2.48 1.45 -0.75
N ILE A 242 -3.44 1.84 -1.58
CA ILE A 242 -3.44 1.52 -3.03
C ILE A 242 -3.89 2.75 -3.81
N ASN A 243 -3.22 3.00 -4.92
CA ASN A 243 -3.52 4.08 -5.86
C ASN A 243 -3.64 3.56 -7.29
N LEU A 244 -3.82 2.25 -7.47
CA LEU A 244 -3.90 1.60 -8.77
C LEU A 244 -5.27 1.81 -9.41
N SER A 245 -5.30 2.46 -10.56
CA SER A 245 -6.53 2.73 -11.30
C SER A 245 -7.28 1.46 -11.69
N GLU A 246 -6.53 0.43 -12.09
CA GLU A 246 -6.99 -0.89 -12.52
C GLU A 246 -7.75 -1.63 -11.40
N VAL A 247 -7.49 -1.26 -10.13
CA VAL A 247 -8.24 -1.73 -8.97
C VAL A 247 -9.35 -0.76 -8.62
N LEU A 248 -9.02 0.50 -8.34
CA LEU A 248 -9.96 1.48 -7.76
C LEU A 248 -11.10 1.93 -8.69
N ASP A 249 -10.99 1.70 -10.00
CA ASP A 249 -12.08 1.96 -10.93
C ASP A 249 -13.15 0.86 -10.95
N LYS A 250 -12.80 -0.36 -10.54
CA LYS A 250 -13.71 -1.50 -10.56
C LYS A 250 -14.12 -1.97 -9.17
N TYR A 251 -13.21 -1.90 -8.20
CA TYR A 251 -13.41 -2.39 -6.84
C TYR A 251 -12.90 -1.41 -5.80
N TYR A 252 -13.45 -1.49 -4.60
CA TYR A 252 -12.94 -0.80 -3.44
C TYR A 252 -12.42 -1.81 -2.41
N PRO A 253 -11.10 -1.81 -2.13
CA PRO A 253 -10.52 -2.70 -1.14
C PRO A 253 -10.88 -2.31 0.29
N LEU A 254 -11.28 -3.30 1.08
CA LEU A 254 -11.59 -3.13 2.50
C LEU A 254 -10.57 -3.82 3.41
N GLU A 255 -9.84 -4.80 2.88
CA GLU A 255 -8.70 -5.43 3.53
C GLU A 255 -7.63 -5.69 2.49
N ILE A 256 -6.38 -5.32 2.79
CA ILE A 256 -5.22 -5.56 1.94
C ILE A 256 -4.13 -6.18 2.80
N ILE A 257 -3.55 -7.27 2.31
CA ILE A 257 -2.33 -7.87 2.86
C ILE A 257 -1.29 -7.80 1.76
N SER A 258 -0.15 -7.16 2.02
CA SER A 258 0.90 -6.93 1.04
C SER A 258 2.24 -7.45 1.52
N THR A 259 2.90 -8.19 0.64
CA THR A 259 4.32 -8.51 0.73
C THR A 259 5.06 -7.72 -0.34
N ASN A 260 6.27 -7.24 -0.03
CA ASN A 260 7.08 -6.47 -0.97
C ASN A 260 7.88 -7.35 -1.94
N GLY A 261 7.82 -8.68 -1.81
CA GLY A 261 8.63 -9.63 -2.58
C GLY A 261 10.11 -9.67 -2.18
N PHE A 262 10.57 -8.66 -1.43
CA PHE A 262 11.97 -8.47 -1.10
C PHE A 262 12.38 -9.04 0.25
N ILE A 263 11.54 -9.00 1.28
CA ILE A 263 11.82 -9.66 2.56
C ILE A 263 10.65 -10.56 2.92
N ASP A 264 10.96 -11.81 3.22
CA ASP A 264 9.98 -12.79 3.66
C ASP A 264 9.69 -12.68 5.16
N GLY A 265 8.57 -13.24 5.61
CA GLY A 265 8.19 -13.25 7.03
C GLY A 265 7.58 -11.93 7.53
N VAL A 266 7.45 -10.93 6.65
CA VAL A 266 6.84 -9.62 6.95
C VAL A 266 5.71 -9.34 5.97
N GLU A 267 4.63 -8.76 6.49
CA GLU A 267 3.55 -8.22 5.68
C GLU A 267 3.13 -6.85 6.20
N LYS A 268 2.56 -6.06 5.30
CA LYS A 268 1.79 -4.87 5.67
C LYS A 268 0.32 -5.18 5.49
N LYS A 269 -0.47 -4.87 6.52
CA LYS A 269 -1.91 -5.10 6.53
C LYS A 269 -2.64 -3.78 6.64
N CYS A 270 -3.58 -3.54 5.73
CA CYS A 270 -4.51 -2.42 5.77
C CYS A 270 -5.92 -2.99 5.94
N THR A 271 -6.64 -2.59 6.99
CA THR A 271 -8.01 -3.07 7.25
C THR A 271 -8.92 -1.91 7.53
N VAL A 272 -10.14 -1.93 6.98
CA VAL A 272 -11.15 -0.93 7.31
C VAL A 272 -11.67 -1.13 8.74
N GLU A 273 -11.59 -0.09 9.55
CA GLU A 273 -12.10 -0.08 10.93
C GLU A 273 -13.55 0.44 10.98
N GLU A 274 -13.86 1.46 10.18
CA GLU A 274 -15.12 2.19 10.23
C GLU A 274 -15.51 2.67 8.84
N ILE A 275 -16.79 2.49 8.48
CA ILE A 275 -17.44 3.09 7.32
C ILE A 275 -18.77 3.64 7.82
N GLN A 276 -18.94 4.96 7.79
CA GLN A 276 -20.18 5.66 8.12
C GLN A 276 -20.43 6.65 7.00
N VAL A 277 -21.22 6.28 5.99
CA VAL A 277 -21.35 7.07 4.77
C VAL A 277 -22.79 7.14 4.29
N ASN A 278 -23.15 8.31 3.75
CA ASN A 278 -24.43 8.62 3.12
C ASN A 278 -24.24 9.08 1.66
#